data_AF-A0A3N5Q2C1-F1
#
_entry.id   AF-A0A3N5Q2C1-F1
#
_cell.length_a   1.000
_cell.length_b   1.000
_cell.length_c   1.000
_cell.angle_alpha   90.00
_cell.angle_beta   90.00
_cell.angle_gamma   90.00
#
_symmetry.space_group_name_H-M   'P 1'
#
loop_
_entity.id
_entity.type
_entity.pdbx_description
1 polymer ?
#
loop_
_entity_poly.entity_id
_entity_poly.type
_entity_poly.pdbx_seq_one_letter_code
_entity_poly.pdbx_strand_id
1 'polypeptide(L)'
;MNMFICWFVAVMLSTGVMIAQDSSTVPVKAAPSMIESMVVNAEPAFVKVNGRVVATLRATVAGATPKQRAEATQMRVQQVLSLSQQGRLQRRPLYGGTAILLDGRLAVFLAPQDVDTTIGETLPVAVAHSEATLQRLYQEEAELRDVPTIMRSIGLAVAFLVVFVILLRLIWWARRKLTTIILRKVTQSVNELQTIREILGSSNAIPLILSRLVVFITWGLTISLLYVWLTLTLELFPSTRVWGEQMSESILALLQWFLDGVLVAIPDLAVVAFIFFIARSVSKFMSALLKRVETGTLHLSWIHADSIKPTKQIFRVIIWIFAFAFAYPYIPGSDSDAFRGVSVVAGLMLSFGGASAVGQALSGLILMYARTIRVGEFVTIGDHKGTVMHVGFFQTRLKTAYMEEILMPNSS
;
A
#
# COMPACT_ATOMS: atom_id res chain seq x y z
N MET A 1 9.46 -58.84 7.91
CA MET A 1 9.57 -59.43 9.25
C MET A 1 11.01 -59.86 9.48
N ASN A 2 11.88 -58.88 9.81
CA ASN A 2 13.27 -59.04 10.27
C ASN A 2 13.92 -57.66 10.43
N MET A 3 13.33 -56.80 11.26
CA MET A 3 13.95 -55.52 11.67
C MET A 3 13.41 -55.04 13.01
N PHE A 4 13.21 -55.97 13.95
CA PHE A 4 12.78 -55.66 15.33
C PHE A 4 13.52 -56.45 16.41
N ILE A 5 14.50 -57.29 16.03
CA ILE A 5 15.25 -58.15 16.98
C ILE A 5 16.64 -57.56 17.32
N CYS A 6 17.13 -56.54 16.60
CA CYS A 6 18.44 -55.93 16.88
C CYS A 6 18.40 -54.75 17.86
N TRP A 7 17.23 -54.30 18.33
CA TRP A 7 17.13 -53.13 19.21
C TRP A 7 16.99 -53.47 20.71
N PHE A 8 16.73 -54.74 21.07
CA PHE A 8 16.46 -55.13 22.46
C PHE A 8 17.67 -55.72 23.22
N VAL A 9 18.81 -55.93 22.56
CA VAL A 9 20.02 -56.53 23.18
C VAL A 9 21.06 -55.49 23.62
N ALA A 10 20.92 -54.22 23.22
CA ALA A 10 21.89 -53.17 23.57
C ALA A 10 21.54 -52.37 24.85
N VAL A 11 20.38 -52.61 25.47
CA VAL A 11 19.87 -51.77 26.59
C VAL A 11 19.90 -52.50 27.95
N MET A 12 20.38 -53.75 28.01
CA MET A 12 20.28 -54.60 29.22
C MET A 12 21.61 -55.19 29.72
N LEU A 13 22.76 -54.59 29.38
CA LEU A 13 24.07 -54.99 29.92
C LEU A 13 25.01 -53.78 30.01
N SER A 14 24.95 -53.04 31.13
CA SER A 14 26.15 -52.53 31.84
C SER A 14 25.80 -51.54 32.97
N THR A 15 24.67 -51.70 33.65
CA THR A 15 24.55 -51.21 35.04
C THR A 15 25.43 -52.08 35.93
N GLY A 16 26.46 -51.46 36.52
CA GLY A 16 26.99 -51.82 37.84
C GLY A 16 28.24 -52.70 37.87
N VAL A 17 29.41 -52.09 37.99
CA VAL A 17 30.44 -52.51 38.97
C VAL A 17 31.11 -51.26 39.54
N MET A 18 31.21 -51.22 40.86
CA MET A 18 31.73 -50.15 41.70
C MET A 18 33.09 -50.60 42.31
N ILE A 19 33.94 -49.61 42.59
CA ILE A 19 35.13 -49.58 43.47
C ILE A 19 36.50 -49.96 42.86
N ALA A 20 37.32 -48.93 42.64
CA ALA A 20 38.63 -48.78 43.29
C ALA A 20 39.05 -47.30 43.32
N GLN A 21 39.32 -46.75 44.52
CA GLN A 21 39.92 -45.44 44.76
C GLN A 21 41.39 -45.44 44.33
N ASP A 22 41.87 -44.37 43.66
CA ASP A 22 43.04 -43.64 44.16
C ASP A 22 43.20 -42.21 43.56
N SER A 23 43.66 -41.30 44.43
CA SER A 23 44.38 -40.05 44.17
C SER A 23 43.74 -38.88 43.38
N SER A 24 43.09 -37.99 44.15
CA SER A 24 43.29 -36.52 44.14
C SER A 24 43.86 -35.82 42.90
N THR A 25 42.98 -35.24 42.07
CA THR A 25 43.18 -33.89 41.49
C THR A 25 41.84 -33.15 41.47
N VAL A 26 41.66 -32.24 42.41
CA VAL A 26 40.57 -31.25 42.37
C VAL A 26 40.73 -30.46 41.07
N PRO A 27 39.72 -30.33 40.19
CA PRO A 27 39.79 -29.37 39.12
C PRO A 27 39.74 -28.00 39.78
N VAL A 28 40.87 -27.30 39.80
CA VAL A 28 40.91 -25.88 40.12
C VAL A 28 40.02 -25.21 39.08
N LYS A 29 38.78 -24.88 39.49
CA LYS A 29 37.94 -23.93 38.78
C LYS A 29 38.76 -22.65 38.70
N ALA A 30 39.37 -22.40 37.54
CA ALA A 30 40.06 -21.17 37.28
C ALA A 30 39.10 -20.05 37.68
N ALA A 31 39.50 -19.24 38.65
CA ALA A 31 38.80 -18.00 38.92
C ALA A 31 38.67 -17.29 37.57
N PRO A 32 37.46 -16.84 37.16
CA PRO A 32 37.35 -16.03 35.98
C PRO A 32 38.35 -14.90 36.15
N SER A 33 39.21 -14.71 35.13
CA SER A 33 40.14 -13.59 35.13
C SER A 33 39.33 -12.33 35.45
N MET A 34 39.86 -11.44 36.27
CA MET A 34 39.18 -10.20 36.72
C MET A 34 38.72 -9.30 35.54
N ILE A 35 39.10 -9.66 34.31
CA ILE A 35 38.72 -9.03 33.04
C ILE A 35 37.40 -9.60 32.50
N GLU A 36 37.08 -10.87 32.74
CA GLU A 36 35.91 -11.56 32.17
C GLU A 36 34.60 -11.24 32.91
N SER A 37 34.70 -10.80 34.17
CA SER A 37 33.55 -10.41 35.00
C SER A 37 33.08 -8.95 34.84
N MET A 38 33.67 -8.18 33.92
CA MET A 38 33.27 -6.78 33.64
C MET A 38 32.39 -6.60 32.39
N VAL A 39 31.86 -7.68 31.80
CA VAL A 39 30.87 -7.59 30.72
C VAL A 39 29.48 -7.32 31.33
N VAL A 40 29.28 -6.09 31.80
CA VAL A 40 27.93 -5.55 31.92
C VAL A 40 27.45 -5.29 30.50
N ASN A 41 26.36 -5.95 30.09
CA ASN A 41 25.55 -5.56 28.94
C ASN A 41 25.01 -4.14 29.18
N ALA A 42 25.86 -3.14 29.02
CA ALA A 42 25.47 -1.75 29.07
C ALA A 42 24.78 -1.42 27.75
N GLU A 43 23.69 -0.66 27.82
CA GLU A 43 22.96 -0.24 26.63
C GLU A 43 23.91 0.46 25.64
N PRO A 44 23.81 0.15 24.34
CA PRO A 44 24.63 0.79 23.32
C PRO A 44 24.40 2.30 23.32
N ALA A 45 25.49 3.07 23.31
CA ALA A 45 25.45 4.53 23.31
C ALA A 45 25.97 5.09 21.99
N PHE A 46 25.19 5.97 21.36
CA PHE A 46 25.53 6.57 20.07
C PHE A 46 26.31 7.87 20.26
N VAL A 47 27.47 7.99 19.60
CA VAL A 47 28.19 9.25 19.45
C VAL A 47 27.56 10.02 18.30
N LYS A 48 26.70 11.01 18.60
CA LYS A 48 26.01 11.81 17.58
C LYS A 48 26.63 13.21 17.50
N VAL A 49 27.08 13.61 16.31
CA VAL A 49 27.60 14.97 16.05
C VAL A 49 26.86 15.52 14.84
N ASN A 50 26.25 16.71 14.98
CA ASN A 50 25.42 17.35 13.96
C ASN A 50 24.34 16.42 13.37
N GLY A 51 23.77 15.52 14.19
CA GLY A 51 22.76 14.55 13.77
C GLY A 51 23.30 13.28 13.08
N ARG A 52 24.61 13.19 12.81
CA ARG A 52 25.26 11.99 12.25
C ARG A 52 25.80 11.09 13.37
N VAL A 53 25.58 9.78 13.25
CA VAL A 53 26.15 8.78 14.17
C VAL A 53 27.59 8.49 13.74
N VAL A 54 28.56 8.97 14.51
CA VAL A 54 29.99 8.77 14.24
C VAL A 54 30.42 7.35 14.63
N ALA A 55 29.93 6.88 15.77
CA ALA A 55 30.24 5.56 16.31
C ALA A 55 29.15 5.11 17.29
N THR A 56 29.02 3.80 17.46
CA THR A 56 28.22 3.18 18.53
C THR A 56 29.18 2.54 19.52
N LEU A 57 29.12 2.99 20.77
CA LEU A 57 29.96 2.48 21.84
C LEU A 57 29.16 1.47 22.67
N ARG A 58 29.76 0.32 22.94
CA ARG A 58 29.14 -0.79 23.70
C ARG A 58 30.00 -1.24 24.88
N ALA A 59 31.30 -0.94 24.86
CA ALA A 59 32.25 -1.39 25.86
C ALA A 59 32.44 -0.38 27.00
N THR A 60 32.70 -0.90 28.20
CA THR A 60 33.23 -0.12 29.33
C THR A 60 34.76 -0.13 29.24
N VAL A 61 35.39 1.04 29.14
CA VAL A 61 36.85 1.17 28.99
C VAL A 61 37.40 2.03 30.10
N ALA A 62 38.42 1.54 30.83
CA ALA A 62 39.04 2.25 31.96
C ALA A 62 38.04 2.77 33.00
N GLY A 63 36.96 2.00 33.25
CA GLY A 63 35.89 2.36 34.21
C GLY A 63 34.81 3.31 33.67
N ALA A 64 34.94 3.84 32.45
CA ALA A 64 33.92 4.69 31.83
C ALA A 64 32.85 3.87 31.10
N THR A 65 31.58 4.07 31.44
CA THR A 65 30.44 3.37 30.81
C THR A 65 30.28 3.80 29.34
N PRO A 66 29.59 3.02 28.48
CA PRO A 66 29.37 3.40 27.08
C PRO A 66 28.74 4.78 26.92
N LYS A 67 27.75 5.12 27.76
CA LYS A 67 27.10 6.43 27.76
C LYS A 67 28.08 7.56 28.08
N GLN A 68 28.88 7.42 29.15
CA GLN A 68 29.89 8.42 29.52
C GLN A 68 30.97 8.57 28.44
N ARG A 69 31.40 7.46 27.84
CA ARG A 69 32.31 7.48 26.69
C ARG A 69 31.70 8.20 25.50
N ALA A 70 30.41 8.00 25.23
CA ALA A 70 29.74 8.62 24.09
C ALA A 70 29.63 10.13 24.24
N GLU A 71 29.21 10.62 25.41
CA GLU A 71 29.14 12.05 25.74
C GLU A 71 30.53 12.72 25.68
N ALA A 72 31.55 12.08 26.27
CA ALA A 72 32.92 12.59 26.25
C ALA A 72 33.50 12.61 24.81
N THR A 73 33.20 11.59 24.01
CA THR A 73 33.64 11.52 22.61
C THR A 73 32.92 12.56 21.77
N GLN A 74 31.62 12.78 21.96
CA GLN A 74 30.85 13.81 21.26
C GLN A 74 31.43 15.21 21.48
N MET A 75 31.69 15.59 22.75
CA MET A 75 32.32 16.87 23.07
C MET A 75 33.71 17.00 22.44
N ARG A 76 34.52 15.94 22.50
CA ARG A 76 35.86 15.92 21.91
C ARG A 76 35.81 16.09 20.39
N VAL A 77 34.93 15.38 19.70
CA VAL A 77 34.78 15.48 18.24
C VAL A 77 34.36 16.89 17.84
N GLN A 78 33.39 17.51 18.53
CA GLN A 78 32.98 18.90 18.26
C GLN A 78 34.15 19.89 18.44
N GLN A 79 34.93 19.73 19.51
CA GLN A 79 36.09 20.58 19.77
C GLN A 79 37.20 20.39 18.72
N VAL A 80 37.45 19.15 18.30
CA VAL A 80 38.49 18.87 17.30
C VAL A 80 38.06 19.35 15.91
N LEU A 81 36.79 19.21 15.54
CA LEU A 81 36.24 19.74 14.29
C LEU A 81 36.38 21.27 14.20
N SER A 82 36.09 22.00 15.28
CA SER A 82 36.19 23.47 15.28
C SER A 82 37.64 23.97 15.19
N LEU A 83 38.61 23.19 15.67
CA LEU A 83 40.02 23.56 15.67
C LEU A 83 40.82 23.00 14.47
N SER A 84 40.24 22.06 13.73
CA SER A 84 40.83 21.42 12.54
C SER A 84 40.93 22.41 11.36
N GLN A 85 42.00 22.29 10.57
CA GLN A 85 42.23 23.13 9.38
C GLN A 85 42.61 22.34 8.14
N GLN A 86 43.22 21.16 8.30
CA GLN A 86 43.64 20.31 7.18
C GLN A 86 42.69 19.12 7.00
N GLY A 87 42.04 18.68 8.08
CA GLY A 87 41.11 17.56 8.04
C GLY A 87 41.80 16.22 7.78
N ARG A 88 43.07 16.08 8.18
CA ARG A 88 43.86 14.87 7.98
C ARG A 88 43.52 13.84 9.04
N LEU A 89 42.84 12.77 8.62
CA LEU A 89 42.56 11.61 9.47
C LEU A 89 43.76 10.67 9.56
N GLN A 90 44.02 10.15 10.76
CA GLN A 90 45.05 9.15 11.02
C GLN A 90 44.53 8.07 11.98
N ARG A 91 44.78 6.81 11.64
CA ARG A 91 44.55 5.65 12.53
C ARG A 91 45.77 5.41 13.38
N ARG A 92 45.60 5.27 14.69
CA ARG A 92 46.65 4.85 15.59
C ARG A 92 46.17 3.70 16.49
N PRO A 93 46.82 2.52 16.46
CA PRO A 93 46.51 1.48 17.43
C PRO A 93 46.87 1.98 18.84
N LEU A 94 45.97 1.83 19.80
CA LEU A 94 46.16 2.28 21.17
C LEU A 94 45.67 1.18 22.12
N TYR A 95 46.56 0.65 22.98
CA TYR A 95 46.33 -0.38 24.02
C TYR A 95 44.96 -1.07 23.97
N GLY A 96 44.83 -2.05 23.07
CA GLY A 96 43.64 -2.90 22.97
C GLY A 96 42.52 -2.38 22.08
N GLY A 97 42.67 -1.26 21.37
CA GLY A 97 41.71 -0.72 20.39
C GLY A 97 42.34 0.17 19.32
N THR A 98 41.50 0.90 18.58
CA THR A 98 41.96 1.83 17.53
C THR A 98 41.51 3.25 17.84
N ALA A 99 42.46 4.18 17.89
CA ALA A 99 42.21 5.61 17.99
C ALA A 99 42.19 6.24 16.59
N ILE A 100 41.20 7.10 16.35
CA ILE A 100 41.10 7.95 15.15
C ILE A 100 41.47 9.37 15.57
N LEU A 101 42.50 9.92 14.92
CA LEU A 101 42.97 11.27 15.13
C LEU A 101 42.59 12.15 13.95
N LEU A 102 42.15 13.38 14.22
CA LEU A 102 41.92 14.44 13.22
C LEU A 102 42.95 15.55 13.47
N ASP A 103 43.78 15.86 12.48
CA ASP A 103 44.89 16.82 12.59
C ASP A 103 45.81 16.56 13.81
N GLY A 104 46.05 15.27 14.11
CA GLY A 104 46.91 14.84 15.22
C GLY A 104 46.25 14.90 16.61
N ARG A 105 44.97 15.27 16.72
CA ARG A 105 44.20 15.28 17.97
C ARG A 105 43.26 14.08 18.02
N LEU A 106 43.17 13.42 19.18
CA LEU A 106 42.25 12.29 19.37
C LEU A 106 40.80 12.75 19.11
N ALA A 107 40.11 12.13 18.16
CA ALA A 107 38.69 12.34 17.92
C ALA A 107 37.87 11.22 18.58
N VAL A 108 38.09 9.99 18.13
CA VAL A 108 37.31 8.80 18.54
C VAL A 108 38.25 7.67 18.95
N PHE A 109 37.86 6.86 19.93
CA PHE A 109 38.54 5.63 20.30
C PHE A 109 37.53 4.48 20.32
N LEU A 110 37.81 3.43 19.54
CA LEU A 110 36.98 2.23 19.43
C LEU A 110 37.71 1.02 20.02
N ALA A 111 37.07 0.36 20.98
CA ALA A 111 37.49 -0.93 21.51
C ALA A 111 36.93 -2.08 20.64
N PRO A 112 37.57 -3.26 20.60
CA PRO A 112 37.07 -4.43 19.90
C PRO A 112 35.67 -4.86 20.35
N GLN A 113 35.34 -4.58 21.62
CA GLN A 113 34.04 -4.85 22.24
C GLN A 113 32.95 -3.85 21.85
N ASP A 114 33.29 -2.74 21.16
CA ASP A 114 32.29 -1.78 20.65
C ASP A 114 31.58 -2.26 19.38
N VAL A 115 32.12 -3.29 18.73
CA VAL A 115 31.67 -3.82 17.44
C VAL A 115 30.43 -4.69 17.59
N ASP A 116 29.48 -4.59 16.65
CA ASP A 116 28.29 -5.43 16.66
C ASP A 116 28.53 -6.81 16.04
N THR A 117 28.79 -7.80 16.89
CA THR A 117 29.00 -9.18 16.44
C THR A 117 27.73 -9.86 15.94
N THR A 118 26.53 -9.34 16.26
CA THR A 118 25.26 -9.97 15.84
C THR A 118 24.99 -9.81 14.35
N ILE A 119 25.50 -8.74 13.74
CA ILE A 119 25.42 -8.44 12.31
C ILE A 119 26.73 -8.73 11.57
N GLY A 120 27.72 -9.32 12.25
CA GLY A 120 29.02 -9.64 11.66
C GLY A 120 29.91 -8.42 11.39
N GLU A 121 29.71 -7.31 12.11
CA GLU A 121 30.58 -6.13 12.01
C GLU A 121 31.99 -6.48 12.50
N THR A 122 33.02 -5.82 11.93
CA THR A 122 34.43 -5.99 12.37
C THR A 122 35.01 -4.65 12.80
N LEU A 123 36.01 -4.66 13.70
CA LEU A 123 36.64 -3.43 14.19
C LEU A 123 37.20 -2.55 13.05
N PRO A 124 37.88 -3.09 12.02
CA PRO A 124 38.32 -2.27 10.89
C PRO A 124 37.17 -1.63 10.11
N VAL A 125 36.02 -2.31 9.97
CA VAL A 125 34.82 -1.78 9.30
C VAL A 125 34.21 -0.65 10.14
N ALA A 126 34.06 -0.84 11.44
CA ALA A 126 33.56 0.19 12.35
C ALA A 126 34.47 1.44 12.35
N VAL A 127 35.80 1.24 12.39
CA VAL A 127 36.78 2.34 12.27
C VAL A 127 36.65 3.07 10.94
N ALA A 128 36.55 2.34 9.82
CA ALA A 128 36.40 2.95 8.50
C ALA A 128 35.09 3.75 8.39
N HIS A 129 33.98 3.25 8.95
CA HIS A 129 32.72 3.97 9.02
C HIS A 129 32.84 5.27 9.82
N SER A 130 33.46 5.19 11.02
CA SER A 130 33.69 6.38 11.84
C SER A 130 34.59 7.40 11.15
N GLU A 131 35.61 6.97 10.42
CA GLU A 131 36.45 7.87 9.63
C GLU A 131 35.72 8.54 8.47
N ALA A 132 34.97 7.77 7.68
CA ALA A 132 34.17 8.33 6.59
C ALA A 132 33.18 9.38 7.12
N THR A 133 32.59 9.13 8.29
CA THR A 133 31.67 10.05 8.95
C THR A 133 32.39 11.29 9.47
N LEU A 134 33.55 11.15 10.12
CA LEU A 134 34.38 12.27 10.58
C LEU A 134 34.89 13.14 9.41
N GLN A 135 35.28 12.52 8.30
CA GLN A 135 35.71 13.22 7.09
C GLN A 135 34.56 14.06 6.52
N ARG A 136 33.35 13.48 6.47
CA ARG A 136 32.15 14.18 5.99
C ARG A 136 31.77 15.34 6.91
N LEU A 137 31.78 15.12 8.23
CA LEU A 137 31.54 16.19 9.22
C LEU A 137 32.56 17.32 9.11
N TYR A 138 33.83 16.99 8.87
CA TYR A 138 34.86 18.00 8.63
C TYR A 138 34.61 18.79 7.34
N GLN A 139 34.26 18.11 6.24
CA GLN A 139 33.92 18.79 4.98
C GLN A 139 32.71 19.71 5.14
N GLU A 140 31.67 19.27 5.85
CA GLU A 140 30.48 20.08 6.15
C GLU A 140 30.81 21.34 6.96
N GLU A 141 31.69 21.23 7.96
CA GLU A 141 32.17 22.38 8.73
C GLU A 141 33.13 23.29 7.93
N ALA A 142 33.91 22.72 7.01
CA ALA A 142 34.77 23.48 6.13
C ALA A 142 33.97 24.29 5.10
N GLU A 143 32.87 23.74 4.57
CA GLU A 143 31.94 24.45 3.68
C GLU A 143 31.32 25.69 4.33
N LEU A 144 31.10 25.67 5.65
CA LEU A 144 30.62 26.84 6.40
C LEU A 144 31.66 27.97 6.51
N ARG A 145 32.94 27.68 6.31
CA ARG A 145 34.03 28.67 6.31
C ARG A 145 34.28 29.25 4.92
N ASP A 146 33.78 28.60 3.87
CA ASP A 146 34.02 28.96 2.48
C ASP A 146 32.88 29.83 1.92
N VAL A 147 33.11 31.14 1.92
CA VAL A 147 32.17 32.16 1.40
C VAL A 147 31.65 31.87 -0.02
N PRO A 148 32.47 31.49 -1.02
CA PRO A 148 31.95 31.18 -2.35
C PRO A 148 31.02 29.96 -2.37
N THR A 149 31.23 28.97 -1.52
CA THR A 149 30.31 27.82 -1.39
C THR A 149 28.96 28.24 -0.82
N ILE A 150 28.94 29.12 0.19
CA ILE A 150 27.71 29.69 0.74
C ILE A 150 26.96 30.54 -0.30
N MET A 151 27.66 31.32 -1.11
CA MET A 151 27.03 32.10 -2.19
C MET A 151 26.38 31.20 -3.25
N ARG A 152 27.01 30.08 -3.60
CA ARG A 152 26.44 29.08 -4.52
C ARG A 152 25.19 28.42 -3.94
N SER A 153 25.21 28.04 -2.66
CA SER A 153 24.04 27.44 -2.01
C SER A 153 22.87 28.43 -1.93
N ILE A 154 23.12 29.71 -1.63
CA ILE A 154 22.07 30.75 -1.69
C ILE A 154 21.51 30.90 -3.11
N GLY A 155 22.37 30.93 -4.14
CA GLY A 155 21.93 31.04 -5.54
C GLY A 155 21.05 29.86 -5.98
N LEU A 156 21.43 28.65 -5.60
CA LEU A 156 20.64 27.43 -5.86
C LEU A 156 19.32 27.43 -5.07
N ALA A 157 19.30 27.92 -3.82
CA ALA A 157 18.07 28.04 -3.04
C ALA A 157 17.06 28.98 -3.71
N VAL A 158 17.53 30.11 -4.25
CA VAL A 158 16.70 31.03 -5.03
C VAL A 158 16.18 30.37 -6.30
N ALA A 159 17.01 29.60 -7.01
CA ALA A 159 16.57 28.85 -8.19
C ALA A 159 15.47 27.82 -7.85
N PHE A 160 15.62 27.06 -6.77
CA PHE A 160 14.58 26.13 -6.29
C PHE A 160 13.29 26.84 -5.88
N LEU A 161 13.39 28.03 -5.26
CA LEU A 161 12.21 28.84 -4.95
C LEU A 161 11.48 29.29 -6.22
N VAL A 162 12.20 29.72 -7.25
CA VAL A 162 11.60 30.11 -8.55
C VAL A 162 10.88 28.93 -9.19
N VAL A 163 11.53 27.77 -9.24
CA VAL A 163 10.92 26.53 -9.77
C VAL A 163 9.67 26.15 -8.97
N PHE A 164 9.73 26.21 -7.64
CA PHE A 164 8.60 25.95 -6.77
C PHE A 164 7.40 26.86 -7.07
N VAL A 165 7.63 28.17 -7.21
CA VAL A 165 6.57 29.14 -7.56
C VAL A 165 5.96 28.86 -8.93
N ILE A 166 6.78 28.49 -9.93
CA ILE A 166 6.31 28.12 -11.27
C ILE A 166 5.41 26.87 -11.21
N LEU A 167 5.85 25.82 -10.53
CA LEU A 167 5.09 24.58 -10.37
C LEU A 167 3.78 24.81 -9.60
N LEU A 168 3.81 25.64 -8.55
CA LEU A 168 2.62 26.00 -7.79
C LEU A 168 1.62 26.77 -8.66
N ARG A 169 2.09 27.69 -9.50
CA ARG A 169 1.23 28.35 -10.51
C ARG A 169 0.65 27.36 -11.51
N LEU A 170 1.43 26.39 -12.00
CA LEU A 170 0.96 25.36 -12.92
C LEU A 170 -0.14 24.50 -12.29
N ILE A 171 0.03 24.08 -11.04
CA ILE A 171 -0.97 23.32 -10.28
C ILE A 171 -2.27 24.12 -10.13
N TRP A 172 -2.17 25.39 -9.73
CA TRP A 172 -3.34 26.26 -9.59
C TRP A 172 -4.03 26.52 -10.94
N TRP A 173 -3.26 26.68 -12.03
CA TRP A 173 -3.79 26.81 -13.38
C TRP A 173 -4.52 25.52 -13.83
N ALA A 174 -3.88 24.37 -13.63
CA ALA A 174 -4.44 23.06 -13.95
C ALA A 174 -5.74 22.82 -13.18
N ARG A 175 -5.78 23.11 -11.87
CA ARG A 175 -6.99 23.04 -11.05
C ARG A 175 -8.13 23.88 -11.64
N ARG A 176 -7.87 25.15 -11.99
CA ARG A 176 -8.90 26.03 -12.59
C ARG A 176 -9.40 25.49 -13.93
N LYS A 177 -8.51 24.93 -14.76
CA LYS A 177 -8.89 24.29 -16.03
C LYS A 177 -9.69 23.00 -15.79
N LEU A 178 -9.26 22.14 -14.87
CA LEU A 178 -9.95 20.89 -14.57
C LEU A 178 -11.35 21.13 -14.02
N THR A 179 -11.52 22.06 -13.07
CA THR A 179 -12.84 22.37 -12.50
C THR A 179 -13.78 22.93 -13.56
N THR A 180 -13.30 23.79 -14.47
CA THR A 180 -14.13 24.33 -15.56
C THR A 180 -14.48 23.27 -16.61
N ILE A 181 -13.57 22.36 -16.95
CA ILE A 181 -13.85 21.24 -17.87
C ILE A 181 -14.85 20.26 -17.26
N ILE A 182 -14.66 19.91 -15.98
CA ILE A 182 -15.53 18.98 -15.25
C ILE A 182 -16.94 19.55 -15.15
N LEU A 183 -17.09 20.82 -14.75
CA LEU A 183 -18.41 21.46 -14.68
C LEU A 183 -19.10 21.46 -16.05
N ARG A 184 -18.38 21.78 -17.13
CA ARG A 184 -18.96 21.78 -18.48
C ARG A 184 -19.39 20.39 -18.94
N LYS A 185 -18.52 19.37 -18.82
CA LYS A 185 -18.83 18.01 -19.28
C LYS A 185 -19.90 17.33 -18.43
N VAL A 186 -19.87 17.49 -17.11
CA VAL A 186 -20.86 16.85 -16.22
C VAL A 186 -22.24 17.46 -16.42
N THR A 187 -22.36 18.79 -16.52
CA THR A 187 -23.66 19.43 -16.80
C THR A 187 -24.21 19.02 -18.18
N GLN A 188 -23.33 18.83 -19.17
CA GLN A 188 -23.76 18.44 -20.52
C GLN A 188 -24.18 16.95 -20.59
N SER A 189 -23.41 16.04 -19.99
CA SER A 189 -23.73 14.60 -19.98
C SER A 189 -24.93 14.24 -19.11
N VAL A 190 -25.21 14.99 -18.04
CA VAL A 190 -26.41 14.78 -17.20
C VAL A 190 -27.69 15.25 -17.92
N ASN A 191 -27.59 16.21 -18.86
CA ASN A 191 -28.74 16.64 -19.65
C ASN A 191 -29.11 15.67 -20.79
N GLU A 192 -28.16 14.89 -21.32
CA GLU A 192 -28.42 13.93 -22.40
C GLU A 192 -29.02 12.59 -21.92
N LEU A 193 -28.86 12.25 -20.63
CA LEU A 193 -29.29 10.95 -20.09
C LEU A 193 -30.35 11.12 -18.99
N GLN A 194 -31.61 11.31 -19.41
CA GLN A 194 -32.78 11.41 -18.52
C GLN A 194 -32.86 10.23 -17.52
N THR A 195 -32.39 9.03 -17.89
CA THR A 195 -32.40 7.82 -17.06
C THR A 195 -31.45 7.86 -15.86
N ILE A 196 -30.37 8.66 -15.91
CA ILE A 196 -29.40 8.78 -14.80
C ILE A 196 -29.89 9.82 -13.78
N ARG A 197 -30.65 10.82 -14.23
CA ARG A 197 -31.20 11.91 -13.41
C ARG A 197 -32.22 11.41 -12.38
N GLU A 198 -32.93 10.32 -12.68
CA GLU A 198 -33.97 9.75 -11.81
C GLU A 198 -33.40 8.82 -10.73
N ILE A 199 -32.28 8.13 -11.02
CA ILE A 199 -31.59 7.24 -10.07
C ILE A 199 -30.67 8.03 -9.12
N LEU A 200 -30.04 9.12 -9.58
CA LEU A 200 -29.06 9.85 -8.76
C LEU A 200 -29.63 11.00 -7.91
N GLY A 201 -30.94 11.20 -7.93
CA GLY A 201 -31.57 12.30 -7.19
C GLY A 201 -31.18 13.68 -7.73
N SER A 202 -31.95 14.69 -7.37
CA SER A 202 -31.81 16.05 -7.90
C SER A 202 -30.39 16.65 -7.72
N SER A 203 -29.83 17.06 -8.86
CA SER A 203 -29.18 18.37 -9.08
C SER A 203 -28.04 18.78 -8.14
N ASN A 204 -26.81 18.76 -8.64
CA ASN A 204 -25.58 19.35 -8.10
C ASN A 204 -24.71 18.52 -7.14
N ALA A 205 -25.15 17.38 -6.61
CA ALA A 205 -24.32 16.59 -5.69
C ALA A 205 -23.04 16.03 -6.35
N ILE A 206 -23.16 15.44 -7.54
CA ILE A 206 -22.03 14.84 -8.28
C ILE A 206 -20.93 15.87 -8.64
N PRO A 207 -21.23 17.00 -9.32
CA PRO A 207 -20.21 17.99 -9.63
C PRO A 207 -19.58 18.61 -8.36
N LEU A 208 -20.33 18.65 -7.25
CA LEU A 208 -19.84 19.15 -5.96
C LEU A 208 -18.88 18.16 -5.29
N ILE A 209 -19.15 16.86 -5.34
CA ILE A 209 -18.23 15.81 -4.86
C ILE A 209 -16.97 15.78 -5.73
N LEU A 210 -17.13 15.83 -7.06
CA LEU A 210 -16.01 15.75 -7.99
C LEU A 210 -15.10 16.99 -7.89
N SER A 211 -15.69 18.18 -7.74
CA SER A 211 -14.91 19.40 -7.48
C SER A 211 -14.22 19.37 -6.11
N ARG A 212 -14.86 18.86 -5.04
CA ARG A 212 -14.20 18.63 -3.75
C ARG A 212 -13.02 17.67 -3.86
N LEU A 213 -13.16 16.58 -4.61
CA LEU A 213 -12.07 15.65 -4.91
C LEU A 213 -10.90 16.36 -5.60
N VAL A 214 -11.16 17.18 -6.62
CA VAL A 214 -10.11 17.98 -7.28
C VAL A 214 -9.43 18.94 -6.30
N VAL A 215 -10.18 19.58 -5.41
CA VAL A 215 -9.60 20.44 -4.36
C VAL A 215 -8.72 19.63 -3.43
N PHE A 216 -9.18 18.48 -2.94
CA PHE A 216 -8.43 17.60 -2.05
C PHE A 216 -7.13 17.12 -2.70
N ILE A 217 -7.20 16.63 -3.94
CA ILE A 217 -6.04 16.21 -4.72
C ILE A 217 -5.07 17.38 -4.91
N THR A 218 -5.58 18.58 -5.23
CA THR A 218 -4.71 19.76 -5.43
C THR A 218 -4.00 20.18 -4.15
N TRP A 219 -4.68 20.13 -3.01
CA TRP A 219 -4.06 20.38 -1.71
C TRP A 219 -2.99 19.34 -1.39
N GLY A 220 -3.28 18.05 -1.62
CA GLY A 220 -2.30 16.98 -1.48
C GLY A 220 -1.05 17.21 -2.34
N LEU A 221 -1.24 17.58 -3.62
CA LEU A 221 -0.15 17.88 -4.54
C LEU A 221 0.65 19.11 -4.12
N THR A 222 -0.02 20.13 -3.56
CA THR A 222 0.63 21.35 -3.06
C THR A 222 1.47 21.06 -1.82
N ILE A 223 0.95 20.27 -0.88
CA ILE A 223 1.68 19.84 0.33
C ILE A 223 2.87 18.96 -0.07
N SER A 224 2.68 18.03 -1.00
CA SER A 224 3.75 17.19 -1.53
C SER A 224 4.85 18.02 -2.19
N LEU A 225 4.48 19.01 -3.02
CA LEU A 225 5.44 19.92 -3.65
C LEU A 225 6.19 20.77 -2.61
N LEU A 226 5.50 21.26 -1.58
CA LEU A 226 6.11 22.00 -0.47
C LEU A 226 7.12 21.13 0.29
N TYR A 227 6.78 19.87 0.53
CA TYR A 227 7.65 18.91 1.19
C TYR A 227 8.94 18.64 0.38
N VAL A 228 8.80 18.43 -0.94
CA VAL A 228 9.96 18.27 -1.85
C VAL A 228 10.82 19.53 -1.86
N TRP A 229 10.23 20.71 -2.00
CA TRP A 229 10.97 21.98 -1.97
C TRP A 229 11.73 22.19 -0.65
N LEU A 230 11.07 21.90 0.48
CA LEU A 230 11.69 22.02 1.79
C LEU A 230 12.87 21.05 1.93
N THR A 231 12.70 19.80 1.50
CA THR A 231 13.75 18.77 1.50
C THR A 231 14.98 19.23 0.72
N LEU A 232 14.79 19.66 -0.54
CA LEU A 232 15.87 20.13 -1.41
C LEU A 232 16.55 21.40 -0.87
N THR A 233 15.79 22.29 -0.24
CA THR A 233 16.34 23.53 0.35
C THR A 233 17.18 23.22 1.59
N LEU A 234 16.75 22.28 2.44
CA LEU A 234 17.48 21.89 3.65
C LEU A 234 18.78 21.14 3.33
N GLU A 235 18.79 20.33 2.26
CA GLU A 235 19.99 19.59 1.82
C GLU A 235 21.14 20.51 1.38
N LEU A 236 20.79 21.71 0.92
CA LEU A 236 21.70 22.70 0.35
C LEU A 236 22.55 23.42 1.40
N PHE A 237 22.08 23.50 2.65
CA PHE A 237 22.82 24.11 3.75
C PHE A 237 23.48 23.04 4.62
N PRO A 238 24.81 23.11 4.88
CA PRO A 238 25.52 22.08 5.64
C PRO A 238 24.88 21.75 7.00
N SER A 239 24.44 22.78 7.74
CA SER A 239 23.84 22.61 9.07
C SER A 239 22.49 21.89 9.06
N THR A 240 21.73 21.94 7.96
CA THR A 240 20.41 21.29 7.83
C THR A 240 20.42 20.07 6.92
N ARG A 241 21.58 19.73 6.33
CA ARG A 241 21.72 18.68 5.33
C ARG A 241 21.22 17.33 5.81
N VAL A 242 21.49 16.98 7.07
CA VAL A 242 21.03 15.72 7.68
C VAL A 242 19.50 15.60 7.68
N TRP A 243 18.78 16.69 7.90
CA TRP A 243 17.32 16.68 7.87
C TRP A 243 16.81 16.53 6.43
N GLY A 244 17.45 17.19 5.47
CA GLY A 244 17.18 17.00 4.04
C GLY A 244 17.41 15.56 3.58
N GLU A 245 18.55 14.95 3.95
CA GLU A 245 18.88 13.55 3.62
C GLU A 245 17.82 12.57 4.16
N GLN A 246 17.43 12.71 5.43
CA GLN A 246 16.38 11.85 6.04
C GLN A 246 15.01 12.02 5.37
N MET A 247 14.66 13.26 5.02
CA MET A 247 13.41 13.55 4.30
C MET A 247 13.45 12.98 2.87
N SER A 248 14.60 13.04 2.19
CA SER A 248 14.82 12.49 0.84
C SER A 248 14.70 10.96 0.84
N GLU A 249 15.33 10.28 1.80
CA GLU A 249 15.19 8.83 1.97
C GLU A 249 13.72 8.44 2.20
N SER A 250 12.98 9.23 2.97
CA SER A 250 11.55 9.02 3.19
C SER A 250 10.73 9.17 1.90
N ILE A 251 11.04 10.15 1.04
CA ILE A 251 10.41 10.31 -0.28
C ILE A 251 10.69 9.11 -1.17
N LEU A 252 11.94 8.66 -1.22
CA LEU A 252 12.33 7.53 -2.04
C LEU A 252 11.66 6.25 -1.57
N ALA A 253 11.56 6.02 -0.25
CA ALA A 253 10.85 4.89 0.33
C ALA A 253 9.34 4.94 0.00
N LEU A 254 8.70 6.11 0.13
CA LEU A 254 7.30 6.31 -0.24
C LEU A 254 7.07 6.09 -1.74
N LEU A 255 7.98 6.58 -2.58
CA LEU A 255 7.93 6.41 -4.03
C LEU A 255 8.13 4.96 -4.44
N GLN A 256 9.09 4.26 -3.82
CA GLN A 256 9.29 2.82 -4.00
C GLN A 256 8.04 2.04 -3.60
N TRP A 257 7.50 2.30 -2.41
CA TRP A 257 6.25 1.68 -1.95
C TRP A 257 5.09 1.91 -2.94
N PHE A 258 4.96 3.12 -3.48
CA PHE A 258 3.95 3.42 -4.49
C PHE A 258 4.21 2.71 -5.82
N LEU A 259 5.45 2.73 -6.32
CA LEU A 259 5.84 2.06 -7.56
C LEU A 259 5.63 0.55 -7.47
N ASP A 260 6.00 -0.07 -6.36
CA ASP A 260 5.76 -1.49 -6.09
C ASP A 260 4.26 -1.79 -6.11
N GLY A 261 3.44 -0.96 -5.45
CA GLY A 261 1.98 -1.08 -5.48
C GLY A 261 1.40 -0.97 -6.90
N VAL A 262 1.90 -0.04 -7.71
CA VAL A 262 1.46 0.12 -9.11
C VAL A 262 1.90 -1.06 -9.97
N LEU A 263 3.15 -1.52 -9.83
CA LEU A 263 3.69 -2.66 -10.57
C LEU A 263 2.91 -3.94 -10.28
N VAL A 264 2.53 -4.16 -9.02
CA VAL A 264 1.70 -5.30 -8.60
C VAL A 264 0.27 -5.17 -9.11
N ALA A 265 -0.31 -3.97 -9.15
CA ALA A 265 -1.69 -3.76 -9.59
C ALA A 265 -1.90 -3.92 -11.12
N ILE A 266 -0.85 -3.79 -11.95
CA ILE A 266 -0.97 -3.89 -13.41
C ILE A 266 -1.45 -5.28 -13.86
N PRO A 267 -0.81 -6.40 -13.44
CA PRO A 267 -1.30 -7.75 -13.74
C PRO A 267 -2.74 -7.98 -13.29
N ASP A 268 -3.10 -7.55 -12.08
CA ASP A 268 -4.45 -7.73 -11.52
C ASP A 268 -5.51 -7.01 -12.36
N LEU A 269 -5.26 -5.75 -12.72
CA LEU A 269 -6.13 -5.00 -13.62
C LEU A 269 -6.23 -5.62 -15.01
N ALA A 270 -5.14 -6.22 -15.52
CA ALA A 270 -5.17 -6.96 -16.78
C ALA A 270 -6.08 -8.19 -16.68
N VAL A 271 -6.05 -8.92 -15.57
CA VAL A 271 -6.96 -10.04 -15.30
C VAL A 271 -8.41 -9.57 -15.22
N VAL A 272 -8.69 -8.48 -14.49
CA VAL A 272 -10.03 -7.88 -14.43
C VAL A 272 -10.54 -7.49 -15.82
N ALA A 273 -9.70 -6.81 -16.62
CA ALA A 273 -10.03 -6.43 -17.99
C ALA A 273 -10.27 -7.66 -18.87
N PHE A 274 -9.50 -8.73 -18.69
CA PHE A 274 -9.66 -9.99 -19.40
C PHE A 274 -10.98 -10.69 -19.04
N ILE A 275 -11.33 -10.79 -17.75
CA ILE A 275 -12.62 -11.33 -17.28
C ILE A 275 -13.77 -10.53 -17.89
N PHE A 276 -13.68 -9.20 -17.86
CA PHE A 276 -14.70 -8.33 -18.46
C PHE A 276 -14.84 -8.56 -19.97
N PHE A 277 -13.71 -8.71 -20.68
CA PHE A 277 -13.69 -9.00 -22.11
C PHE A 277 -14.33 -10.37 -22.42
N ILE A 278 -14.02 -11.40 -21.64
CA ILE A 278 -14.65 -12.73 -21.75
C ILE A 278 -16.15 -12.62 -21.49
N ALA A 279 -16.57 -12.03 -20.38
CA ALA A 279 -17.97 -11.89 -20.02
C ALA A 279 -18.78 -11.18 -21.11
N ARG A 280 -18.22 -10.09 -21.65
CA ARG A 280 -18.81 -9.36 -22.78
C ARG A 280 -18.89 -10.22 -24.04
N SER A 281 -17.84 -10.98 -24.35
CA SER A 281 -17.79 -11.86 -25.51
C SER A 281 -18.81 -12.99 -25.41
N VAL A 282 -18.88 -13.67 -24.26
CA VAL A 282 -19.86 -14.73 -23.97
C VAL A 282 -21.28 -14.18 -24.00
N SER A 283 -21.53 -13.02 -23.41
CA SER A 283 -22.86 -12.37 -23.44
C SER A 283 -23.30 -12.02 -24.86
N LYS A 284 -22.39 -11.51 -25.70
CA LYS A 284 -22.65 -11.21 -27.11
C LYS A 284 -22.88 -12.48 -27.92
N PHE A 285 -22.07 -13.50 -27.71
CA PHE A 285 -22.20 -14.80 -28.37
C PHE A 285 -23.53 -15.46 -28.04
N MET A 286 -23.89 -15.54 -26.75
CA MET A 286 -25.17 -16.09 -26.30
C MET A 286 -26.35 -15.31 -26.88
N SER A 287 -26.26 -13.97 -26.85
CA SER A 287 -27.27 -13.10 -27.46
C SER A 287 -27.43 -13.33 -28.97
N ALA A 288 -26.34 -13.65 -29.68
CA ALA A 288 -26.36 -13.92 -31.11
C ALA A 288 -26.93 -15.31 -31.42
N LEU A 289 -26.58 -16.33 -30.62
CA LEU A 289 -27.17 -17.67 -30.75
C LEU A 289 -28.68 -17.64 -30.52
N LEU A 290 -29.13 -17.01 -29.44
CA LEU A 290 -30.55 -16.86 -29.14
C LEU A 290 -31.31 -16.12 -30.24
N LYS A 291 -30.70 -15.11 -30.87
CA LYS A 291 -31.29 -14.41 -32.03
C LYS A 291 -31.40 -15.30 -33.28
N ARG A 292 -30.48 -16.25 -33.47
CA ARG A 292 -30.55 -17.23 -34.59
C ARG A 292 -31.69 -18.24 -34.39
N VAL A 293 -31.99 -18.59 -33.14
CA VAL A 293 -33.16 -19.41 -32.77
C VAL A 293 -34.45 -18.61 -33.02
N GLU A 294 -34.49 -17.33 -32.66
CA GLU A 294 -35.64 -16.43 -32.88
C GLU A 294 -36.00 -16.26 -34.36
N THR A 295 -34.99 -16.28 -35.24
CA THR A 295 -35.15 -16.10 -36.69
C THR A 295 -35.42 -17.40 -37.45
N GLY A 296 -35.60 -18.54 -36.75
CA GLY A 296 -36.03 -19.81 -37.35
C GLY A 296 -34.93 -20.60 -38.07
N THR A 297 -33.68 -20.14 -38.04
CA THR A 297 -32.55 -20.83 -38.70
C THR A 297 -32.04 -22.07 -37.93
N LEU A 298 -32.39 -22.18 -36.64
CA LEU A 298 -32.06 -23.30 -35.75
C LEU A 298 -33.31 -23.68 -34.96
N HIS A 299 -33.92 -24.82 -35.29
CA HIS A 299 -35.02 -25.39 -34.53
C HIS A 299 -34.47 -26.18 -33.32
N LEU A 300 -34.46 -25.57 -32.14
CA LEU A 300 -34.28 -26.30 -30.88
C LEU A 300 -35.64 -26.70 -30.33
N SER A 301 -35.91 -28.01 -30.30
CA SER A 301 -37.21 -28.59 -29.92
C SER A 301 -37.71 -28.26 -28.50
N TRP A 302 -36.88 -27.60 -27.68
CA TRP A 302 -37.15 -27.26 -26.28
C TRP A 302 -37.23 -25.74 -26.01
N ILE A 303 -36.98 -24.88 -27.02
CA ILE A 303 -37.00 -23.42 -26.87
C ILE A 303 -37.93 -22.80 -27.92
N HIS A 304 -39.11 -22.35 -27.48
CA HIS A 304 -40.05 -21.60 -28.32
C HIS A 304 -39.61 -20.14 -28.49
N ALA A 305 -39.95 -19.52 -29.63
CA ALA A 305 -39.56 -18.15 -29.97
C ALA A 305 -39.94 -17.12 -28.88
N ASP A 306 -41.05 -17.35 -28.19
CA ASP A 306 -41.58 -16.42 -27.20
C ASP A 306 -40.77 -16.36 -25.88
N SER A 307 -40.04 -17.43 -25.52
CA SER A 307 -39.23 -17.46 -24.29
C SER A 307 -37.82 -16.87 -24.47
N ILE A 308 -37.41 -16.58 -25.70
CA ILE A 308 -36.06 -16.12 -26.05
C ILE A 308 -35.70 -14.79 -25.38
N LYS A 309 -36.64 -13.82 -25.37
CA LYS A 309 -36.42 -12.51 -24.76
C LYS A 309 -36.16 -12.61 -23.25
N PRO A 310 -37.00 -13.30 -22.44
CA PRO A 310 -36.72 -13.58 -21.04
C PRO A 310 -35.39 -14.33 -20.83
N THR A 311 -35.14 -15.39 -21.60
CA THR A 311 -33.92 -16.21 -21.48
C THR A 311 -32.65 -15.39 -21.69
N LYS A 312 -32.63 -14.52 -22.72
CA LYS A 312 -31.48 -13.66 -23.02
C LYS A 312 -31.13 -12.71 -21.88
N GLN A 313 -32.15 -12.15 -21.22
CA GLN A 313 -31.96 -11.25 -20.09
C GLN A 313 -31.42 -11.99 -18.87
N ILE A 314 -31.97 -13.18 -18.55
CA ILE A 314 -31.47 -14.04 -17.46
C ILE A 314 -30.00 -14.38 -17.67
N PHE A 315 -29.63 -14.91 -18.84
CA PHE A 315 -28.24 -15.27 -19.13
C PHE A 315 -27.31 -14.07 -19.02
N ARG A 316 -27.74 -12.89 -19.51
CA ARG A 316 -26.94 -11.67 -19.37
C ARG A 316 -26.69 -11.33 -17.91
N VAL A 317 -27.73 -11.34 -17.06
CA VAL A 317 -27.60 -11.05 -15.62
C VAL A 317 -26.68 -12.06 -14.94
N ILE A 318 -26.88 -13.35 -15.19
CA ILE A 318 -26.06 -14.43 -14.63
C ILE A 318 -24.58 -14.26 -15.02
N ILE A 319 -24.29 -14.07 -16.31
CA ILE A 319 -22.91 -13.88 -16.80
C ILE A 319 -22.24 -12.70 -16.09
N TRP A 320 -22.94 -11.58 -15.93
CA TRP A 320 -22.39 -10.41 -15.26
C TRP A 320 -22.16 -10.64 -13.77
N ILE A 321 -23.08 -11.29 -13.06
CA ILE A 321 -22.91 -11.63 -11.64
C ILE A 321 -21.67 -12.51 -11.45
N PHE A 322 -21.51 -13.55 -12.27
CA PHE A 322 -20.32 -14.41 -12.22
C PHE A 322 -19.04 -13.64 -12.58
N ALA A 323 -19.08 -12.79 -13.60
CA ALA A 323 -17.92 -11.97 -13.97
C ALA A 323 -17.49 -11.04 -12.82
N PHE A 324 -18.43 -10.40 -12.14
CA PHE A 324 -18.13 -9.58 -10.96
C PHE A 324 -17.56 -10.41 -9.82
N ALA A 325 -18.13 -11.58 -9.54
CA ALA A 325 -17.63 -12.48 -8.49
C ALA A 325 -16.19 -12.95 -8.76
N PHE A 326 -15.85 -13.29 -10.02
CA PHE A 326 -14.50 -13.68 -10.41
C PHE A 326 -13.52 -12.51 -10.47
N ALA A 327 -13.97 -11.31 -10.84
CA ALA A 327 -13.12 -10.14 -10.91
C ALA A 327 -12.80 -9.57 -9.52
N TYR A 328 -13.69 -9.74 -8.54
CA TYR A 328 -13.58 -9.14 -7.20
C TYR A 328 -12.22 -9.35 -6.52
N PRO A 329 -11.65 -10.57 -6.46
CA PRO A 329 -10.36 -10.78 -5.81
C PRO A 329 -9.20 -10.01 -6.47
N TYR A 330 -9.28 -9.76 -7.77
CA TYR A 330 -8.24 -9.07 -8.55
C TYR A 330 -8.44 -7.55 -8.60
N ILE A 331 -9.39 -7.00 -7.85
CA ILE A 331 -9.52 -5.54 -7.73
C ILE A 331 -8.46 -5.07 -6.72
N PRO A 332 -7.56 -4.14 -7.08
CA PRO A 332 -6.54 -3.64 -6.16
C PRO A 332 -7.18 -3.16 -4.85
N GLY A 333 -6.72 -3.69 -3.72
CA GLY A 333 -7.25 -3.38 -2.39
C GLY A 333 -8.40 -4.28 -1.91
N SER A 334 -8.82 -5.29 -2.69
CA SER A 334 -9.81 -6.32 -2.31
C SER A 334 -9.44 -7.09 -1.04
N ASP A 335 -8.14 -7.22 -0.78
CA ASP A 335 -7.60 -7.89 0.40
C ASP A 335 -7.59 -7.02 1.67
N SER A 336 -7.83 -5.72 1.55
CA SER A 336 -7.89 -4.84 2.71
C SER A 336 -9.16 -5.08 3.53
N ASP A 337 -9.01 -5.09 4.86
CA ASP A 337 -10.14 -5.26 5.79
C ASP A 337 -11.23 -4.20 5.59
N ALA A 338 -10.82 -2.97 5.27
CA ALA A 338 -11.73 -1.87 4.99
C ALA A 338 -12.61 -2.15 3.75
N PHE A 339 -12.01 -2.63 2.66
CA PHE A 339 -12.75 -2.92 1.43
C PHE A 339 -13.69 -4.12 1.59
N ARG A 340 -13.23 -5.16 2.29
CA ARG A 340 -14.07 -6.32 2.63
C ARG A 340 -15.26 -5.90 3.48
N GLY A 341 -15.04 -5.06 4.51
CA GLY A 341 -16.10 -4.53 5.35
C GLY A 341 -17.16 -3.75 4.58
N VAL A 342 -16.74 -2.81 3.72
CA VAL A 342 -17.66 -2.02 2.87
C VAL A 342 -18.42 -2.92 1.88
N SER A 343 -17.75 -3.91 1.29
CA SER A 343 -18.36 -4.84 0.33
C SER A 343 -19.42 -5.73 0.97
N VAL A 344 -19.19 -6.22 2.20
CA VAL A 344 -20.17 -7.00 2.95
C VAL A 344 -21.40 -6.15 3.28
N VAL A 345 -21.22 -4.92 3.76
CA VAL A 345 -22.34 -4.02 4.06
C VAL A 345 -23.13 -3.68 2.79
N ALA A 346 -22.46 -3.39 1.68
CA ALA A 346 -23.11 -3.15 0.39
C ALA A 346 -23.91 -4.39 -0.09
N GLY A 347 -23.36 -5.60 0.11
CA GLY A 347 -24.05 -6.85 -0.19
C GLY A 347 -25.30 -7.07 0.65
N LEU A 348 -25.25 -6.76 1.95
CA LEU A 348 -26.41 -6.82 2.85
C LEU A 348 -27.48 -5.79 2.45
N MET A 349 -27.08 -4.56 2.14
CA MET A 349 -27.99 -3.52 1.64
C MET A 349 -28.68 -3.94 0.35
N LEU A 350 -27.94 -4.52 -0.60
CA LEU A 350 -28.52 -5.02 -1.85
C LEU A 350 -29.46 -6.21 -1.59
N SER A 351 -29.12 -7.09 -0.66
CA SER A 351 -29.96 -8.24 -0.31
C SER A 351 -31.29 -7.82 0.32
N PHE A 352 -31.26 -6.87 1.27
CA PHE A 352 -32.47 -6.38 1.94
C PHE A 352 -33.30 -5.47 1.04
N GLY A 353 -32.66 -4.53 0.31
CA GLY A 353 -33.37 -3.61 -0.58
C GLY A 353 -33.86 -4.26 -1.88
N GLY A 354 -33.18 -5.32 -2.34
CA GLY A 354 -33.48 -6.01 -3.59
C GLY A 354 -34.50 -7.13 -3.49
N ALA A 355 -34.84 -7.62 -2.29
CA ALA A 355 -35.71 -8.78 -2.10
C ALA A 355 -37.08 -8.63 -2.80
N SER A 356 -37.70 -7.44 -2.71
CA SER A 356 -38.99 -7.16 -3.37
C SER A 356 -38.87 -7.12 -4.89
N ALA A 357 -37.82 -6.50 -5.43
CA ALA A 357 -37.55 -6.42 -6.86
C ALA A 357 -37.26 -7.81 -7.46
N VAL A 358 -36.50 -8.64 -6.74
CA VAL A 358 -36.25 -10.04 -7.13
C VAL A 358 -37.55 -10.84 -7.10
N GLY A 359 -38.40 -10.65 -6.08
CA GLY A 359 -39.72 -11.29 -6.00
C GLY A 359 -40.60 -10.93 -7.20
N GLN A 360 -40.71 -9.65 -7.55
CA GLN A 360 -41.46 -9.20 -8.74
C GLN A 360 -40.90 -9.79 -10.04
N ALA A 361 -39.57 -9.79 -10.19
CA ALA A 361 -38.89 -10.35 -11.36
C ALA A 361 -39.15 -11.85 -11.51
N LEU A 362 -39.14 -12.61 -10.41
CA LEU A 362 -39.48 -14.03 -10.39
C LEU A 362 -40.94 -14.27 -10.75
N SER A 363 -41.88 -13.52 -10.18
CA SER A 363 -43.30 -13.61 -10.55
C SER A 363 -43.52 -13.31 -12.04
N GLY A 364 -42.89 -12.24 -12.56
CA GLY A 364 -42.93 -11.93 -13.99
C GLY A 364 -42.37 -13.05 -14.87
N LEU A 365 -41.26 -13.68 -14.43
CA LEU A 365 -40.67 -14.81 -15.13
C LEU A 365 -41.61 -16.02 -15.16
N ILE A 366 -42.25 -16.34 -14.03
CA ILE A 366 -43.23 -17.44 -13.92
C ILE A 366 -44.40 -17.18 -14.87
N LEU A 367 -44.96 -15.96 -14.90
CA LEU A 367 -46.04 -15.60 -15.83
C LEU A 367 -45.63 -15.77 -17.30
N MET A 368 -44.40 -15.37 -17.66
CA MET A 368 -43.88 -15.51 -19.02
C MET A 368 -43.65 -16.97 -19.43
N TYR A 369 -43.17 -17.84 -18.53
CA TYR A 369 -42.88 -19.25 -18.84
C TYR A 369 -44.10 -20.17 -18.70
N ALA A 370 -44.90 -19.99 -17.65
CA ALA A 370 -46.14 -20.74 -17.44
C ALA A 370 -47.21 -20.38 -18.48
N ARG A 371 -47.06 -19.23 -19.15
CA ARG A 371 -47.95 -18.75 -20.22
C ARG A 371 -49.41 -18.70 -19.76
N THR A 372 -49.63 -18.38 -18.49
CA THR A 372 -50.96 -18.26 -17.87
C THR A 372 -51.75 -17.07 -18.41
N ILE A 373 -51.06 -16.08 -18.98
CA ILE A 373 -51.64 -14.89 -19.59
C ILE A 373 -50.87 -14.59 -20.88
N ARG A 374 -51.56 -14.44 -22.01
CA ARG A 374 -50.95 -14.08 -23.29
C ARG A 374 -51.21 -12.62 -23.65
N VAL A 375 -50.28 -12.03 -24.37
CA VAL A 375 -50.47 -10.71 -24.96
C VAL A 375 -51.65 -10.78 -25.93
N GLY A 376 -52.61 -9.86 -25.78
CA GLY A 376 -53.86 -9.81 -26.54
C GLY A 376 -55.04 -10.51 -25.88
N GLU A 377 -54.85 -11.24 -24.77
CA GLU A 377 -55.98 -11.83 -24.02
C GLU A 377 -56.65 -10.79 -23.13
N PHE A 378 -57.99 -10.85 -23.06
CA PHE A 378 -58.80 -10.06 -22.14
C PHE A 378 -58.89 -10.80 -20.80
N VAL A 379 -58.31 -10.22 -19.76
CA VAL A 379 -58.20 -10.85 -18.44
C VAL A 379 -58.68 -9.90 -17.35
N THR A 380 -59.09 -10.48 -16.23
CA THR A 380 -59.38 -9.75 -14.99
C THR A 380 -58.27 -10.07 -14.00
N ILE A 381 -57.51 -9.06 -13.57
CA ILE A 381 -56.43 -9.20 -12.59
C ILE A 381 -56.76 -8.29 -11.42
N GLY A 382 -57.00 -8.88 -10.24
CA GLY A 382 -57.59 -8.17 -9.11
C GLY A 382 -58.93 -7.52 -9.49
N ASP A 383 -59.03 -6.20 -9.29
CA ASP A 383 -60.24 -5.42 -9.59
C ASP A 383 -60.28 -4.83 -11.01
N HIS A 384 -59.22 -5.00 -11.80
CA HIS A 384 -59.07 -4.34 -13.09
C HIS A 384 -59.29 -5.31 -14.25
N LYS A 385 -60.09 -4.89 -15.24
CA LYS A 385 -60.41 -5.66 -16.45
C LYS A 385 -59.80 -4.99 -17.67
N GLY A 386 -59.02 -5.72 -18.45
CA GLY A 386 -58.37 -5.15 -19.62
C GLY A 386 -57.71 -6.19 -20.51
N THR A 387 -57.26 -5.73 -21.68
CA THR A 387 -56.48 -6.54 -22.62
C THR A 387 -55.00 -6.43 -22.27
N VAL A 388 -54.29 -7.55 -22.24
CA VAL A 388 -52.85 -7.58 -21.91
C VAL A 388 -52.05 -7.05 -23.10
N MET A 389 -51.37 -5.92 -22.91
CA MET A 389 -50.54 -5.29 -23.94
C MET A 389 -49.11 -5.83 -23.91
N HIS A 390 -48.55 -6.03 -22.72
CA HIS A 390 -47.19 -6.51 -22.54
C HIS A 390 -47.00 -7.06 -21.12
N VAL A 391 -46.46 -8.27 -21.01
CA VAL A 391 -46.00 -8.83 -19.72
C VAL A 391 -44.52 -8.51 -19.59
N GLY A 392 -44.13 -7.70 -18.60
CA GLY A 392 -42.74 -7.36 -18.28
C GLY A 392 -42.23 -8.14 -17.06
N PHE A 393 -40.96 -7.96 -16.68
CA PHE A 393 -40.39 -8.62 -15.49
C PHE A 393 -40.93 -8.06 -14.18
N PHE A 394 -41.16 -6.76 -14.10
CA PHE A 394 -41.60 -6.09 -12.87
C PHE A 394 -43.09 -5.73 -12.91
N GLN A 395 -43.63 -5.52 -14.11
CA GLN A 395 -44.98 -5.03 -14.31
C GLN A 395 -45.61 -5.59 -15.57
N THR A 396 -46.92 -5.79 -15.51
CA THR A 396 -47.79 -6.14 -16.64
C THR A 396 -48.60 -4.92 -17.05
N ARG A 397 -48.63 -4.62 -18.34
CA ARG A 397 -49.38 -3.50 -18.90
C ARG A 397 -50.72 -3.99 -19.45
N LEU A 398 -51.79 -3.44 -18.90
CA LEU A 398 -53.17 -3.71 -19.31
C LEU A 398 -53.73 -2.47 -20.01
N LYS A 399 -54.58 -2.69 -21.01
CA LYS A 399 -55.38 -1.61 -21.63
C LYS A 399 -56.86 -1.86 -21.34
N THR A 400 -57.48 -0.92 -20.62
CA THR A 400 -58.89 -0.98 -20.23
C THR A 400 -59.80 -0.68 -21.43
N ALA A 401 -61.09 -1.00 -21.32
CA ALA A 401 -62.08 -0.68 -22.36
C ALA A 401 -62.19 0.83 -22.66
N TYR A 402 -61.83 1.68 -21.69
CA TYR A 402 -61.75 3.14 -21.81
C TYR A 402 -60.43 3.64 -22.44
N MET A 403 -59.61 2.74 -23.00
CA MET A 403 -58.28 3.03 -23.57
C MET A 403 -57.23 3.58 -22.59
N GLU A 404 -57.43 3.42 -21.29
CA GLU A 404 -56.42 3.74 -20.28
C GLU A 404 -55.34 2.65 -20.21
N GLU A 405 -54.08 3.03 -20.01
CA GLU A 405 -52.98 2.10 -19.76
C GLU A 405 -52.74 1.95 -18.25
N ILE A 406 -52.92 0.73 -17.74
CA ILE A 406 -52.71 0.41 -16.33
C ILE A 406 -51.45 -0.46 -16.22
N LEU A 407 -50.56 -0.08 -15.30
CA LEU A 407 -49.34 -0.82 -14.98
C LEU A 407 -49.55 -1.53 -13.64
N MET A 408 -49.57 -2.85 -13.67
CA MET A 408 -49.71 -3.67 -12.47
C MET A 408 -48.39 -4.35 -12.10
N PRO A 409 -47.97 -4.32 -10.83
CA PRO A 409 -46.86 -5.14 -10.35
C PRO A 409 -47.16 -6.63 -10.58
N ASN A 410 -46.15 -7.43 -10.93
CA ASN A 410 -46.38 -8.86 -11.18
C ASN A 410 -46.62 -9.71 -9.91
N SER A 411 -46.38 -9.15 -8.73
CA SER A 411 -46.57 -9.83 -7.44
C SER A 411 -47.97 -9.64 -6.84
N SER A 412 -48.78 -8.78 -7.45
CA SER A 412 -50.17 -8.46 -7.07
C SER A 412 -51.11 -9.00 -8.13
#